data_AF-A0A1Z9U0G9-F1
#
_entry.id   AF-A0A1Z9U0G9-F1
#
_cell.length_a   1.000
_cell.length_b   1.000
_cell.length_c   1.000
_cell.angle_alpha   90.00
_cell.angle_beta   90.00
_cell.angle_gamma   90.00
#
_symmetry.space_group_name_H-M   'P 1'
#
loop_
_entity.id
_entity.type
_entity.pdbx_description
1 polymer ?
#
loop_
_entity_poly.entity_id
_entity_poly.type
_entity_poly.pdbx_seq_one_letter_code
_entity_poly.pdbx_strand_id
1 'polypeptide(L)'
;MVGISFGRMGPSFSRSNFSLPIILLGILLLIFNNSPIENPELDLLDSIHGFAPWFFVCSLGCFLVLRGSPIYWKVRYPQLFIGWIIILLSFYLFYEYYELPDNFLLVALFSSLGAILSLFLFILLVRFVENSIPLEDPAPELTEEEKDFVKKIISINIGVEEK
;
A
#
# COMPACT_ATOMS: atom_id res chain seq x y z
N MET A 1 13.45 2.30 7.69
CA MET A 1 12.30 2.52 8.59
C MET A 1 12.74 3.23 9.85
N VAL A 2 12.87 4.56 9.81
CA VAL A 2 12.96 5.41 11.01
C VAL A 2 12.21 6.69 10.64
N GLY A 3 11.04 6.92 11.25
CA GLY A 3 10.25 8.11 10.90
C GLY A 3 8.83 8.22 11.45
N ILE A 4 8.41 7.39 12.40
CA ILE A 4 7.09 7.51 13.05
C ILE A 4 7.28 7.86 14.53
N SER A 5 7.88 9.02 14.78
CA SER A 5 7.91 9.65 16.11
C SER A 5 7.95 11.17 15.96
N PHE A 6 6.83 11.73 15.46
CA PHE A 6 6.60 13.19 15.41
C PHE A 6 5.33 13.57 16.17
N GLY A 7 5.07 12.93 17.32
CA GLY A 7 3.91 13.24 18.16
C GLY A 7 4.07 14.44 19.09
N ARG A 8 5.25 15.10 19.16
CA ARG A 8 5.51 16.17 20.14
C ARG A 8 6.38 17.34 19.67
N MET A 9 6.69 17.47 18.38
CA MET A 9 7.37 18.67 17.89
C MET A 9 6.32 19.73 17.54
N GLY A 10 6.36 20.87 18.25
CA GLY A 10 5.56 22.06 17.94
C GLY A 10 5.76 22.54 16.49
N PRO A 11 4.97 23.52 16.01
CA PRO A 11 4.88 23.87 14.59
C PRO A 11 6.23 24.41 14.10
N SER A 12 7.05 23.50 13.59
CA SER A 12 8.43 23.73 13.22
C SER A 12 8.52 23.69 11.71
N PHE A 13 8.58 24.88 11.14
CA PHE A 13 8.90 25.23 9.77
C PHE A 13 7.90 24.75 8.70
N SER A 14 7.38 25.72 7.95
CA SER A 14 6.98 25.52 6.55
C SER A 14 8.19 24.98 5.78
N ARG A 15 8.39 23.65 5.80
CA ARG A 15 9.43 22.98 5.02
C ARG A 15 9.14 23.24 3.54
N SER A 16 10.18 23.53 2.76
CA SER A 16 10.01 23.71 1.33
C SER A 16 9.42 22.42 0.75
N ASN A 17 8.34 22.55 -0.03
CA ASN A 17 7.77 21.44 -0.80
C ASN A 17 8.72 20.97 -1.91
N PHE A 18 9.95 21.50 -1.96
CA PHE A 18 10.94 21.26 -3.00
C PHE A 18 11.85 20.06 -2.71
N SER A 19 11.82 19.51 -1.49
CA SER A 19 12.56 18.27 -1.17
C SER A 19 12.05 17.07 -1.97
N LEU A 20 10.73 16.95 -2.14
CA LEU A 20 10.08 15.87 -2.89
C LEU A 20 10.50 15.87 -4.37
N PRO A 21 10.38 16.98 -5.14
CA PRO A 21 10.81 16.99 -6.53
C PRO A 21 12.32 16.76 -6.70
N ILE A 22 13.17 17.21 -5.76
CA ILE A 22 14.62 16.93 -5.81
C ILE A 22 14.89 15.42 -5.67
N ILE A 23 14.25 14.76 -4.71
CA ILE A 23 14.41 13.31 -4.50
C ILE A 23 13.94 12.56 -5.75
N LEU A 24 12.81 12.97 -6.31
CA LEU A 24 12.25 12.36 -7.52
C LEU A 24 13.19 12.54 -8.73
N LEU A 25 13.77 13.73 -8.89
CA LEU A 25 14.77 14.02 -9.92
C LEU A 25 16.02 13.15 -9.72
N GLY A 26 16.52 12.99 -8.49
CA GLY A 26 17.68 12.15 -8.20
C GLY A 26 17.44 10.68 -8.55
N ILE A 27 16.27 10.15 -8.21
CA ILE A 27 15.86 8.79 -8.58
C ILE A 27 15.77 8.64 -10.10
N LEU A 28 15.19 9.64 -10.79
CA LEU A 28 15.06 9.64 -12.24
C LEU A 28 16.43 9.60 -12.92
N LEU A 29 17.35 10.47 -12.51
CA LEU A 29 18.70 10.51 -13.06
C LEU A 29 19.46 9.21 -12.84
N LEU A 30 19.26 8.57 -11.69
CA LEU A 30 19.88 7.29 -11.36
C LEU A 30 19.37 6.15 -12.23
N ILE A 31 18.06 6.11 -12.53
CA ILE A 31 17.44 5.10 -13.41
C ILE A 31 17.86 5.29 -14.87
N PHE A 32 18.06 6.53 -15.31
CA PHE A 32 18.42 6.86 -16.70
C PHE A 32 19.94 7.03 -16.92
N ASN A 33 20.76 6.63 -15.93
CA ASN A 33 22.20 6.79 -16.03
C ASN A 33 22.81 5.74 -16.97
N ASN A 34 23.12 6.16 -18.19
CA ASN A 34 23.82 5.34 -19.20
C ASN A 34 25.33 5.64 -19.28
N SER A 35 25.89 6.32 -18.28
CA SER A 35 27.32 6.64 -18.29
C SER A 35 28.15 5.40 -17.97
N PRO A 36 29.31 5.19 -18.62
CA PRO A 36 30.22 4.12 -18.23
C PRO A 36 30.80 4.45 -16.85
N ILE A 37 30.36 3.72 -15.83
CA ILE A 37 30.87 3.80 -14.46
C ILE A 37 31.91 2.69 -14.28
N GLU A 38 32.93 2.89 -13.44
CA GLU A 38 33.93 1.85 -13.11
C GLU A 38 33.49 1.04 -11.88
N ASN A 39 34.05 -0.15 -11.68
CA ASN A 39 33.76 -1.01 -10.51
C ASN A 39 34.11 -0.27 -9.20
N PRO A 40 33.30 -0.34 -8.13
CA PRO A 40 32.26 -1.34 -7.82
C PRO A 40 30.79 -0.88 -8.03
N GLU A 41 30.57 0.34 -8.53
CA GLU A 41 29.21 0.91 -8.64
C GLU A 41 28.40 0.31 -9.80
N LEU A 42 29.07 -0.38 -10.73
CA LEU A 42 28.47 -1.10 -11.85
C LEU A 42 27.45 -2.16 -11.41
N ASP A 43 27.81 -3.02 -10.44
CA ASP A 43 26.92 -4.10 -9.96
C ASP A 43 25.61 -3.54 -9.38
N LEU A 44 25.69 -2.40 -8.70
CA LEU A 44 24.53 -1.70 -8.15
C LEU A 44 23.68 -1.10 -9.28
N LEU A 45 24.31 -0.49 -10.28
CA LEU A 45 23.60 0.09 -11.42
C LEU A 45 22.88 -0.99 -12.24
N ASP A 46 23.54 -2.13 -12.49
CA ASP A 46 22.96 -3.28 -13.19
C ASP A 46 21.77 -3.86 -12.41
N SER A 47 21.90 -3.98 -11.09
CA SER A 47 20.79 -4.39 -10.22
C SER A 47 19.60 -3.43 -10.31
N ILE A 48 19.86 -2.12 -10.40
CA ILE A 48 18.81 -1.10 -10.51
C ILE A 48 18.17 -1.09 -11.90
N HIS A 49 18.96 -1.24 -12.97
CA HIS A 49 18.44 -1.37 -14.32
C HIS A 49 17.61 -2.65 -14.50
N GLY A 50 17.99 -3.75 -13.84
CA GLY A 50 17.20 -4.97 -13.78
C GLY A 50 15.91 -4.84 -12.97
N PHE A 51 15.91 -4.01 -11.90
CA PHE A 51 14.77 -3.85 -11.00
C PHE A 51 13.75 -2.79 -11.43
N ALA A 52 14.22 -1.60 -11.82
CA ALA A 52 13.39 -0.43 -12.00
C ALA A 52 12.28 -0.60 -13.06
N PRO A 53 12.55 -1.12 -14.27
CA PRO A 53 11.55 -1.15 -15.35
C PRO A 53 10.30 -1.94 -14.96
N TRP A 54 10.47 -3.16 -14.44
CA TRP A 54 9.32 -3.98 -14.06
C TRP A 54 8.64 -3.46 -12.79
N PHE A 55 9.41 -2.93 -11.81
CA PHE A 55 8.86 -2.44 -10.55
C PHE A 55 7.94 -1.22 -10.74
N PHE A 56 8.37 -0.22 -11.52
CA PHE A 56 7.55 0.98 -11.77
C PHE A 56 6.29 0.64 -12.57
N VAL A 57 6.40 -0.23 -13.57
CA VAL A 57 5.25 -0.70 -14.36
C VAL A 57 4.28 -1.50 -13.47
N CYS A 58 4.79 -2.36 -12.58
CA CYS A 58 3.97 -3.09 -11.62
C CYS A 58 3.23 -2.14 -10.68
N SER A 59 3.94 -1.18 -10.09
CA SER A 59 3.39 -0.19 -9.17
C SER A 59 2.25 0.61 -9.82
N LEU A 60 2.46 1.05 -11.07
CA LEU A 60 1.44 1.75 -11.84
C LEU A 60 0.23 0.86 -12.13
N GLY A 61 0.45 -0.40 -12.52
CA GLY A 61 -0.60 -1.38 -12.75
C GLY A 61 -1.45 -1.63 -11.49
N CYS A 62 -0.79 -1.87 -10.35
CA CYS A 62 -1.44 -2.02 -9.05
C CYS A 62 -2.24 -0.77 -8.65
N PHE A 63 -1.68 0.42 -8.84
CA PHE A 63 -2.39 1.67 -8.57
C PHE A 63 -3.68 1.79 -9.39
N LEU A 64 -3.64 1.44 -10.68
CA LEU A 64 -4.82 1.46 -11.55
C LEU A 64 -5.86 0.40 -11.15
N VAL A 65 -5.42 -0.81 -10.79
CA VAL A 65 -6.32 -1.87 -10.29
C VAL A 65 -7.00 -1.43 -8.99
N LEU A 66 -6.24 -0.89 -8.03
CA LEU A 66 -6.80 -0.40 -6.77
C LEU A 66 -7.78 0.75 -6.99
N ARG A 67 -7.47 1.68 -7.90
CA ARG A 67 -8.37 2.78 -8.25
C ARG A 67 -9.62 2.31 -9.00
N GLY A 68 -9.52 1.24 -9.77
CA GLY A 68 -10.62 0.62 -10.53
C GLY A 68 -11.49 -0.31 -9.69
N SER A 69 -10.98 -0.77 -8.54
CA SER A 69 -11.63 -1.72 -7.62
C SER A 69 -12.89 -1.13 -6.96
N PRO A 70 -13.95 -1.93 -6.73
CA PRO A 70 -15.18 -1.45 -6.10
C PRO A 70 -14.99 -1.16 -4.60
N ILE A 71 -14.72 0.10 -4.24
CA ILE A 71 -14.66 0.50 -2.82
C ILE A 71 -16.08 0.73 -2.24
N TYR A 72 -17.10 0.94 -3.08
CA TYR A 72 -18.50 1.08 -2.67
C TYR A 72 -19.46 0.63 -3.78
N TRP A 73 -19.29 -0.60 -4.29
CA TRP A 73 -20.14 -1.20 -5.33
C TRP A 73 -20.14 -0.50 -6.71
N LYS A 74 -19.31 0.53 -6.92
CA LYS A 74 -19.06 1.13 -8.24
C LYS A 74 -17.70 0.68 -8.78
N VAL A 75 -17.73 -0.27 -9.72
CA VAL A 75 -16.52 -0.75 -10.42
C VAL A 75 -16.24 0.15 -11.62
N ARG A 76 -14.96 0.52 -11.82
CA ARG A 76 -14.52 1.17 -13.06
C ARG A 76 -13.79 0.16 -13.94
N TYR A 77 -14.56 -0.66 -14.66
CA TYR A 77 -14.06 -1.72 -15.55
C TYR A 77 -12.91 -1.32 -16.49
N PRO A 78 -12.92 -0.18 -17.19
CA PRO A 78 -11.81 0.16 -18.09
C PRO A 78 -10.48 0.36 -17.34
N GLN A 79 -10.52 1.01 -16.17
CA GLN A 79 -9.31 1.22 -15.34
C GLN A 79 -8.78 -0.11 -14.79
N LEU A 80 -9.70 -1.00 -14.39
CA LEU A 80 -9.36 -2.33 -13.89
C LEU A 80 -8.68 -3.18 -14.98
N PHE A 81 -9.26 -3.23 -16.19
CA PHE A 81 -8.73 -4.02 -17.30
C PHE A 81 -7.35 -3.53 -17.75
N ILE A 82 -7.19 -2.21 -17.89
CA ILE A 82 -5.89 -1.59 -18.22
C ILE A 82 -4.86 -1.89 -17.12
N GLY A 83 -5.25 -1.79 -15.85
CA GLY A 83 -4.36 -2.12 -14.72
C GLY A 83 -3.82 -3.55 -14.80
N TRP A 84 -4.68 -4.53 -15.11
CA TRP A 84 -4.26 -5.92 -15.30
C TRP A 84 -3.33 -6.13 -16.50
N ILE A 85 -3.59 -5.49 -17.64
CA ILE A 85 -2.69 -5.54 -18.80
C ILE A 85 -1.30 -5.02 -18.42
N ILE A 86 -1.24 -3.92 -17.67
CA ILE A 86 0.03 -3.32 -17.23
C ILE A 86 0.75 -4.22 -16.23
N ILE A 87 0.04 -4.91 -15.34
CA ILE A 87 0.64 -5.93 -14.46
C ILE A 87 1.25 -7.08 -15.29
N LEU A 88 0.54 -7.57 -16.32
CA LEU A 88 1.10 -8.60 -17.21
C LEU A 88 2.34 -8.12 -17.97
N LEU A 89 2.33 -6.86 -18.42
CA LEU A 89 3.49 -6.23 -19.04
C LEU A 89 4.68 -6.16 -18.07
N SER A 90 4.44 -5.87 -16.80
CA SER A 90 5.49 -5.89 -15.77
C SER A 90 6.14 -7.26 -15.63
N PHE A 91 5.36 -8.35 -15.65
CA PHE A 91 5.93 -9.70 -15.61
C PHE A 91 6.77 -10.03 -16.84
N TYR A 92 6.36 -9.54 -18.02
CA TYR A 92 7.18 -9.67 -19.23
C TYR A 92 8.52 -8.93 -19.09
N LEU A 93 8.50 -7.68 -18.59
CA LEU A 93 9.73 -6.92 -18.32
C LEU A 93 10.60 -7.59 -17.25
N PHE A 94 10.00 -8.20 -16.22
CA PHE A 94 10.74 -8.95 -15.23
C PHE A 94 11.50 -10.12 -15.87
N TYR A 95 10.85 -10.88 -16.76
CA TYR A 95 11.50 -11.98 -17.47
C TYR A 95 12.62 -11.50 -18.42
N GLU A 96 12.43 -10.36 -19.08
CA GLU A 96 13.41 -9.82 -20.04
C GLU A 96 14.67 -9.25 -19.36
N TYR A 97 14.50 -8.53 -18.25
CA TYR A 97 15.59 -7.78 -17.61
C TYR A 97 16.22 -8.48 -16.40
N TYR A 98 15.57 -9.51 -15.84
CA TYR A 98 16.07 -10.24 -14.69
C TYR A 98 16.50 -11.65 -15.08
N GLU A 99 17.79 -11.95 -14.95
CA GLU A 99 18.31 -13.29 -15.16
C GLU A 99 17.78 -14.24 -14.08
N LEU A 100 16.92 -15.18 -14.49
CA LEU A 100 16.33 -16.14 -13.57
C LEU A 100 17.36 -17.19 -13.16
N PRO A 101 17.59 -17.41 -11.86
CA PRO A 101 18.45 -18.49 -11.41
C PRO A 101 17.81 -19.85 -11.74
N ASP A 102 18.62 -20.88 -11.97
CA ASP A 102 18.14 -22.22 -12.35
C ASP A 102 17.13 -22.82 -11.35
N ASN A 103 17.26 -22.47 -10.08
CA ASN A 103 16.38 -22.92 -9.01
C ASN A 103 15.18 -21.98 -8.77
N PHE A 104 14.95 -20.99 -9.63
CA PHE A 104 13.91 -19.97 -9.45
C PHE A 104 12.53 -20.59 -9.18
N LEU A 105 12.12 -21.58 -9.97
CA LEU A 105 10.81 -22.22 -9.82
C LEU A 105 10.66 -22.91 -8.45
N LEU A 106 11.72 -23.55 -7.96
CA LEU A 106 11.72 -24.21 -6.67
C LEU A 106 11.63 -23.17 -5.56
N VAL A 107 12.46 -22.13 -5.61
CA VAL A 107 12.44 -21.03 -4.62
C VAL A 107 11.07 -20.32 -4.62
N ALA A 108 10.51 -20.01 -5.79
CA ALA A 108 9.21 -19.38 -5.93
C ALA A 108 8.08 -20.26 -5.38
N LEU A 109 8.14 -21.57 -5.62
CA LEU A 109 7.16 -22.53 -5.10
C LEU A 109 7.21 -22.61 -3.57
N PHE A 110 8.39 -22.79 -2.98
CA PHE A 110 8.51 -22.85 -1.52
C PHE A 110 8.18 -21.51 -0.85
N SER A 111 8.56 -20.39 -1.47
CA SER A 111 8.22 -19.05 -0.97
C SER A 111 6.72 -18.80 -0.99
N SER A 112 6.04 -19.12 -2.10
CA SER A 112 4.59 -18.97 -2.22
C SER A 112 3.83 -19.90 -1.28
N LEU A 113 4.26 -21.16 -1.13
CA LEU A 113 3.70 -22.07 -0.12
C LEU A 113 3.88 -21.52 1.31
N GLY A 114 5.07 -21.00 1.63
CA GLY A 114 5.34 -20.38 2.93
C GLY A 114 4.44 -19.18 3.19
N ALA A 115 4.22 -18.32 2.18
CA ALA A 115 3.33 -17.18 2.26
C ALA A 115 1.86 -17.59 2.48
N ILE A 116 1.37 -18.58 1.73
CA ILE A 116 0.02 -19.13 1.88
C ILE A 116 -0.16 -19.75 3.27
N LEU A 117 0.82 -20.55 3.71
CA LEU A 117 0.79 -21.17 5.04
C LEU A 117 0.79 -20.11 6.16
N SER A 118 1.61 -19.06 6.03
CA SER A 118 1.65 -17.96 6.99
C SER A 118 0.30 -17.25 7.10
N LEU A 119 -0.33 -16.94 5.96
CA LEU A 119 -1.65 -16.31 5.92
C LEU A 119 -2.71 -17.24 6.54
N PHE A 120 -2.65 -18.53 6.24
CA PHE A 120 -3.53 -19.52 6.82
C PHE A 120 -3.38 -19.62 8.35
N LEU A 121 -2.15 -19.68 8.86
CA LEU A 121 -1.88 -19.67 10.30
C LEU A 121 -2.36 -18.38 10.96
N PHE A 122 -2.19 -17.23 10.29
CA PHE A 122 -2.68 -15.95 10.77
C PHE A 122 -4.21 -15.95 10.90
N ILE A 123 -4.94 -16.45 9.89
CA ILE A 123 -6.40 -16.58 9.96
C ILE A 123 -6.82 -17.51 11.12
N LEU A 124 -6.14 -18.65 11.29
CA LEU A 124 -6.42 -19.56 12.40
C LEU A 124 -6.16 -18.89 13.76
N LEU A 125 -5.09 -18.12 13.88
CA LEU A 125 -4.77 -17.37 15.09
C LEU A 125 -5.87 -16.35 15.41
N VAL A 126 -6.28 -15.54 14.43
CA VAL A 126 -7.36 -14.56 14.60
C VAL A 126 -8.62 -15.26 15.06
N ARG A 127 -9.00 -16.35 14.38
CA ARG A 127 -10.20 -17.13 14.74
C ARG A 127 -10.11 -17.75 16.13
N PHE A 128 -8.92 -18.22 16.52
CA PHE A 128 -8.69 -18.77 17.86
C PHE A 128 -8.82 -17.70 18.94
N VAL A 129 -8.27 -16.51 18.69
CA VAL A 129 -8.36 -15.35 19.60
C VAL A 129 -9.81 -14.89 19.71
N GLU A 130 -10.51 -14.70 18.58
CA GLU A 130 -11.92 -14.31 18.56
C GLU A 130 -12.81 -15.29 19.32
N ASN A 131 -12.60 -16.60 19.14
CA ASN A 131 -13.37 -17.62 19.86
C ASN A 131 -13.02 -17.70 21.36
N SER A 132 -11.87 -17.20 21.77
CA SER A 132 -11.39 -17.27 23.16
C SER A 132 -11.78 -16.03 23.98
N ILE A 133 -12.10 -14.92 23.31
CA ILE A 133 -12.61 -13.71 23.96
C ILE A 133 -14.12 -13.87 24.14
N PRO A 134 -14.66 -13.77 25.36
CA PRO A 134 -16.11 -13.77 25.56
C PRO A 134 -16.71 -12.59 24.80
N LEU A 135 -17.86 -12.81 24.15
CA LEU A 135 -18.60 -11.74 23.49
C LEU A 135 -18.87 -10.64 24.52
N GLU A 136 -18.43 -9.43 24.22
CA GLU A 136 -18.74 -8.27 25.04
C GLU A 136 -20.27 -8.10 25.05
N ASP A 137 -20.83 -7.88 26.24
CA ASP A 137 -22.26 -7.63 26.35
C ASP A 137 -22.62 -6.46 25.40
N PRO A 138 -23.77 -6.53 24.72
CA PRO A 138 -24.19 -5.46 23.83
C PRO A 138 -24.10 -4.14 24.58
N ALA A 139 -23.51 -3.12 23.92
CA ALA A 139 -23.36 -1.80 24.52
C ALA A 139 -24.70 -1.37 25.12
N PRO A 140 -24.71 -0.86 26.38
CA PRO A 140 -25.94 -0.47 27.03
C PRO A 140 -26.67 0.57 26.16
N GLU A 141 -28.01 0.52 26.19
CA GLU A 141 -28.79 1.54 25.52
C GLU A 141 -28.41 2.92 26.07
N LEU A 142 -28.43 3.94 25.19
CA LEU A 142 -28.20 5.31 25.61
C LEU A 142 -29.18 5.66 26.74
N THR A 143 -28.64 6.24 27.81
CA THR A 143 -29.47 6.82 28.86
C THR A 143 -30.31 7.96 28.29
N GLU A 144 -31.43 8.30 28.94
CA GLU A 144 -32.28 9.39 28.46
C GLU A 144 -31.53 10.74 28.39
N GLU A 145 -30.58 10.97 29.32
CA GLU A 145 -29.70 12.14 29.30
C GLU A 145 -28.78 12.16 28.06
N GLU A 146 -28.19 11.01 27.70
CA GLU A 146 -27.35 10.89 26.51
C GLU A 146 -28.17 10.98 25.22
N LYS A 147 -29.40 10.43 25.19
CA LYS A 147 -30.31 10.57 24.06
C LYS A 147 -30.66 12.03 23.81
N ASP A 148 -30.99 12.79 24.86
CA ASP A 148 -31.30 14.21 24.73
C ASP A 148 -30.07 15.03 24.32
N PHE A 149 -28.89 14.67 24.83
CA PHE A 149 -27.63 15.28 24.40
C PHE A 149 -27.34 15.02 22.92
N VAL A 150 -27.46 13.76 22.46
CA VAL A 150 -27.25 13.38 21.05
C VAL A 150 -28.29 14.04 20.16
N LYS A 151 -29.57 14.05 20.55
CA LYS A 151 -30.64 14.77 19.82
C LYS A 151 -30.33 16.25 19.69
N LYS A 152 -29.85 16.90 20.76
CA LYS A 152 -29.46 18.31 20.75
C LYS A 152 -28.28 18.56 19.80
N ILE A 153 -27.27 17.70 19.79
CA ILE A 153 -26.14 17.84 18.84
C ILE A 153 -26.61 17.67 17.40
N ILE A 154 -27.45 16.66 17.15
CA ILE A 154 -27.99 16.39 15.82
C ILE A 154 -28.88 17.54 15.35
N SER A 155 -29.73 18.08 16.23
CA SER A 155 -30.64 19.18 15.91
C SER A 155 -29.88 20.47 15.57
N ILE A 156 -28.83 20.78 16.33
CA ILE A 156 -27.90 21.89 16.05
C ILE A 156 -27.22 21.69 14.68
N ASN A 157 -26.73 20.48 14.38
CA ASN A 157 -25.96 20.23 13.17
C ASN A 157 -26.82 20.14 11.90
N ILE A 158 -28.08 19.73 12.02
CA ILE A 158 -29.06 19.71 10.93
C ILE A 158 -29.78 21.07 10.79
N GLY A 159 -29.60 21.99 11.74
CA GLY A 159 -30.22 23.32 11.72
C GLY A 159 -31.72 23.30 12.04
N VAL A 160 -32.19 22.25 12.71
CA VAL A 160 -33.55 22.14 13.23
C VAL A 160 -33.51 22.61 14.67
N GLU A 161 -33.53 23.92 14.90
CA GLU A 161 -33.71 24.47 16.25
C GLU A 161 -35.13 24.16 16.72
N GLU A 162 -35.32 23.14 17.56
CA GLU A 162 -36.52 23.04 18.39
C GLU A 162 -36.39 24.06 19.53
N LYS A 163 -37.26 25.07 19.50
CA LYS A 163 -37.51 26.03 20.58
C LYS A 163 -38.16 25.37 21.79
#